data_AF-X1PER2-F1
#
_entry.id   AF-X1PER2-F1
#
_cell.length_a   1.000
_cell.length_b   1.000
_cell.length_c   1.000
_cell.angle_alpha   90.00
_cell.angle_beta   90.00
_cell.angle_gamma   90.00
#
_symmetry.space_group_name_H-M   'P 1'
#
loop_
_entity.id
_entity.type
_entity.pdbx_description
1 polymer ?
#
loop_
_entity_poly.entity_id
_entity_poly.type
_entity_poly.pdbx_seq_one_letter_code
_entity_poly.pdbx_strand_id
1 'polypeptide(L)'
;SRKVPFSKELYIEREDFMEEPPKKFFRLAPGREVRLRYAYFVTCTDVVKDENGEIAELHCTYDPATKGGDSPDGRKVKSTLHWVSADRAIDAEVRLYDHLFTKENPDDVTEGYDFKANLNPDSLEILQNCKIEPSLENAKALERFQFERLGYFCVDPDTTKGKLIFNRTVTLRDQWAKIQKAKNKS
;
A
#
# COMPACT_ATOMS: atom_id res chain seq x y z
N SER A 1 -15.53 -1.84 16.69
CA SER A 1 -14.33 -0.99 16.49
C SER A 1 -13.12 -1.74 17.03
N ARG A 2 -11.91 -1.40 16.59
CA ARG A 2 -10.65 -1.97 17.11
C ARG A 2 -9.70 -0.84 17.50
N LYS A 3 -8.74 -1.12 18.38
CA LYS A 3 -7.70 -0.15 18.76
C LYS A 3 -6.57 -0.23 17.75
N VAL A 4 -6.17 0.91 17.19
CA VAL A 4 -5.02 1.03 16.30
C VAL A 4 -3.97 1.87 17.03
N PRO A 5 -2.76 1.33 17.30
CA PRO A 5 -1.71 2.09 17.97
C PRO A 5 -1.20 3.19 17.05
N PHE A 6 -1.03 4.39 17.61
CA PHE A 6 -0.39 5.52 16.95
C PHE A 6 0.88 5.86 17.74
N SER A 7 2.00 6.07 17.06
CA SER A 7 3.29 6.40 17.67
C SER A 7 4.00 7.49 16.89
N LYS A 8 5.22 7.83 17.32
CA LYS A 8 6.09 8.80 16.65
C LYS A 8 6.56 8.31 15.27
N GLU A 9 6.79 7.01 15.14
CA GLU A 9 7.36 6.39 13.94
C GLU A 9 6.30 5.54 13.24
N LEU A 10 6.03 5.85 11.98
CA LEU A 10 4.97 5.23 11.21
C LEU A 10 5.51 4.76 9.86
N TYR A 11 4.98 3.65 9.36
CA TYR A 11 5.16 3.25 7.96
C TYR A 11 3.96 3.69 7.13
N ILE A 12 4.25 4.18 5.93
CA ILE A 12 3.30 4.45 4.84
C ILE A 12 3.81 3.75 3.58
N GLU A 13 2.98 3.65 2.54
CA GLU A 13 3.47 3.14 1.26
C GLU A 13 4.48 4.10 0.63
N ARG A 14 5.54 3.54 0.02
CA ARG A 14 6.52 4.33 -0.72
C ARG A 14 5.86 5.15 -1.83
N GLU A 15 4.85 4.60 -2.49
CA GLU A 15 4.09 5.29 -3.55
C GLU A 15 3.22 6.47 -3.06
N ASP A 16 3.05 6.63 -1.75
CA ASP A 16 2.29 7.71 -1.16
C ASP A 16 3.08 9.00 -0.94
N PHE A 17 4.36 9.01 -1.30
CA PHE A 17 5.21 10.17 -1.26
C PHE A 17 5.88 10.44 -2.62
N MET A 18 6.08 11.72 -2.93
CA MET A 18 6.85 12.15 -4.10
C MET A 18 7.45 13.54 -3.83
N GLU A 19 8.75 13.72 -4.08
CA GLU A 19 9.41 15.03 -3.89
C GLU A 19 8.91 16.07 -4.90
N GLU A 20 8.80 15.68 -6.16
CA GLU A 20 8.33 16.52 -7.26
C GLU A 20 6.98 16.01 -7.81
N PRO A 21 5.90 16.19 -7.04
CA PRO A 21 4.60 15.61 -7.38
C PRO A 21 3.93 16.32 -8.57
N PRO A 22 3.39 15.59 -9.56
CA PRO A 22 2.59 16.19 -10.62
C PRO A 22 1.30 16.80 -10.03
N LYS A 23 0.66 17.73 -10.76
CA LYS A 23 -0.54 18.47 -10.30
C LYS A 23 -1.69 17.60 -9.77
N LYS A 24 -1.82 16.37 -10.27
CA LYS A 24 -2.89 15.42 -9.90
C LYS A 24 -2.48 14.42 -8.80
N PHE A 25 -1.26 14.52 -8.28
CA PHE A 25 -0.82 13.75 -7.12
C PHE A 25 -1.18 14.51 -5.85
N PHE A 26 -2.10 13.97 -5.06
CA PHE A 26 -2.65 14.62 -3.86
C PHE A 26 -2.14 14.03 -2.53
N ARG A 27 -1.20 13.09 -2.63
CA ARG A 27 -0.59 12.41 -1.49
C ARG A 27 0.57 13.24 -0.93
N LEU A 28 1.40 12.65 -0.08
CA LEU A 28 2.41 13.38 0.68
C LEU A 28 3.53 13.90 -0.23
N ALA A 29 4.00 15.11 0.04
CA ALA A 29 5.15 15.72 -0.63
C ALA A 29 5.72 16.80 0.29
N PRO A 30 6.93 17.34 0.04
CA PRO A 30 7.49 18.42 0.85
C PRO A 30 6.49 19.59 1.00
N GLY A 31 6.23 19.99 2.25
CA GLY A 31 5.29 21.06 2.61
C GLY A 31 3.80 20.74 2.40
N ARG A 32 3.44 19.52 1.98
CA ARG A 32 2.03 19.14 1.80
C ARG A 32 1.48 18.40 3.00
N GLU A 33 0.24 18.73 3.32
CA GLU A 33 -0.53 18.11 4.39
C GLU A 33 -1.49 17.05 3.85
N VAL A 34 -1.55 15.91 4.52
CA VAL A 34 -2.47 14.80 4.24
C VAL A 34 -3.13 14.34 5.53
N ARG A 35 -4.23 13.59 5.42
CA ARG A 35 -4.83 12.88 6.57
C ARG A 35 -4.28 11.48 6.67
N LEU A 36 -3.88 11.06 7.86
CA LEU A 36 -3.70 9.66 8.18
C LEU A 36 -5.06 9.04 8.55
N ARG A 37 -5.41 7.91 7.94
CA ARG A 37 -6.71 7.24 8.13
C ARG A 37 -6.96 7.00 9.62
N TYR A 38 -8.09 7.52 10.13
CA TYR A 38 -8.49 7.48 11.54
C TYR A 38 -7.56 8.15 12.56
N ALA A 39 -6.56 8.91 12.11
CA ALA A 39 -5.57 9.56 12.98
C ALA A 39 -5.60 11.09 12.79
N TYR A 40 -4.46 11.71 12.47
CA TYR A 40 -4.27 13.15 12.44
C TYR A 40 -3.97 13.64 11.02
N PHE A 41 -3.97 14.96 10.84
CA PHE A 41 -3.32 15.60 9.70
C PHE A 41 -1.82 15.66 9.94
N VAL A 42 -1.05 15.40 8.88
CA VAL A 42 0.40 15.28 8.91
C VAL A 42 0.99 16.04 7.73
N THR A 43 2.01 16.85 7.99
CA THR A 43 2.72 17.64 6.98
C THR A 43 4.18 17.19 6.90
N CYS A 44 4.65 16.87 5.70
CA CYS A 44 6.06 16.53 5.47
C CYS A 44 6.91 17.80 5.53
N THR A 45 7.87 17.85 6.44
CA THR A 45 8.75 19.01 6.66
C THR A 45 10.15 18.79 6.13
N ASP A 46 10.62 17.54 6.07
CA ASP A 46 11.97 17.22 5.62
C ASP A 46 12.05 15.79 5.05
N VAL A 47 13.03 15.55 4.16
CA VAL A 47 13.21 14.28 3.43
C VAL A 47 14.65 13.82 3.61
N VAL A 48 14.83 12.68 4.26
CA VAL A 48 16.15 12.08 4.48
C VAL A 48 16.40 11.04 3.39
N LYS A 49 17.56 11.14 2.74
CA LYS A 49 18.03 10.22 1.70
C LYS A 49 19.20 9.40 2.19
N ASP A 50 19.31 8.17 1.68
CA ASP A 50 20.47 7.32 1.90
C ASP A 50 21.66 7.72 1.00
N GLU A 51 22.75 6.95 1.10
CA GLU A 51 23.98 7.16 0.33
C GLU A 51 23.79 7.05 -1.20
N ASN A 52 22.73 6.35 -1.64
CA ASN A 52 22.39 6.19 -3.05
C ASN A 52 21.42 7.27 -3.55
N GLY A 53 20.99 8.18 -2.67
CA GLY A 53 20.00 9.21 -2.98
C GLY A 53 18.55 8.72 -2.95
N GLU A 54 18.30 7.52 -2.43
CA GLU A 54 16.95 6.98 -2.26
C GLU A 54 16.31 7.50 -0.97
N ILE A 55 14.98 7.68 -0.98
CA ILE A 55 14.25 8.17 0.20
C ILE A 55 14.27 7.10 1.28
N ALA A 56 14.91 7.44 2.41
CA ALA A 56 15.02 6.58 3.59
C ALA A 56 13.92 6.91 4.60
N GLU A 57 13.73 8.19 4.91
CA GLU A 57 12.80 8.63 5.97
C GLU A 57 12.13 9.96 5.61
N LEU A 58 10.91 10.15 6.12
CA LEU A 58 10.17 11.40 6.00
C LEU A 58 9.93 11.96 7.39
N HIS A 59 10.47 13.15 7.64
CA HIS A 59 10.17 13.87 8.87
C HIS A 59 8.92 14.70 8.67
N CYS A 60 7.96 14.49 9.57
CA CYS A 60 6.68 15.18 9.52
C CYS A 60 6.33 15.81 10.86
N THR A 61 5.51 16.86 10.79
CA THR A 61 4.74 17.35 11.93
C THR A 61 3.30 16.85 11.83
N TYR A 62 2.62 16.72 12.96
CA TYR A 62 1.19 16.39 13.00
C TYR A 62 0.43 17.42 13.83
N ASP A 63 -0.87 17.59 13.55
CA ASP A 63 -1.74 18.45 14.35
C ASP A 63 -2.60 17.64 15.33
N PRO A 64 -2.35 17.72 16.66
CA PRO A 64 -3.17 17.04 17.67
C PRO A 64 -4.66 17.42 17.66
N ALA A 65 -5.02 18.63 17.21
CA ALA A 65 -6.40 19.09 17.14
C ALA A 65 -7.22 18.38 16.05
N THR A 66 -6.55 17.70 15.11
CA THR A 66 -7.18 16.99 13.98
C THR A 66 -7.41 15.51 14.27
N LYS A 67 -7.45 15.11 15.54
CA LYS A 67 -7.64 13.71 15.95
C LYS A 67 -8.88 13.10 15.32
N GLY A 68 -8.77 11.88 14.82
CA GLY A 68 -9.84 11.21 14.07
C GLY A 68 -10.00 11.75 12.65
N GLY A 69 -9.24 12.78 12.27
CA GLY A 69 -9.26 13.49 11.00
C GLY A 69 -10.31 14.58 10.91
N ASP A 70 -10.71 15.13 12.05
CA ASP A 70 -11.48 16.36 12.15
C ASP A 70 -10.60 17.57 11.80
N SER A 71 -11.20 18.69 11.42
CA SER A 71 -10.50 19.96 11.19
C SER A 71 -11.30 21.09 11.83
N PRO A 72 -11.04 21.38 13.12
CA PRO A 72 -11.76 22.42 13.85
C PRO A 72 -11.59 23.81 13.24
N ASP A 73 -10.48 24.04 12.56
CA ASP A 73 -10.10 25.23 11.81
C ASP A 73 -10.64 25.27 10.36
N GLY A 74 -11.30 24.19 9.90
CA GLY A 74 -11.99 24.11 8.62
C GLY A 74 -11.12 23.85 7.38
N ARG A 75 -9.80 23.66 7.56
CA ARG A 75 -8.90 23.30 6.46
C ARG A 75 -9.21 21.92 5.90
N LYS A 76 -8.97 21.76 4.59
CA LYS A 76 -9.27 20.53 3.85
C LYS A 76 -8.00 19.96 3.24
N VAL A 77 -7.74 18.70 3.54
CA VAL A 77 -6.70 17.92 2.84
C VAL A 77 -7.30 17.18 1.65
N LYS A 78 -6.47 16.93 0.63
CA LYS A 78 -6.92 16.32 -0.63
C LYS A 78 -6.78 14.79 -0.68
N SER A 79 -6.08 14.19 0.29
CA SER A 79 -5.86 12.75 0.35
C SER A 79 -5.88 12.23 1.78
N THR A 80 -6.26 10.96 1.90
CA THR A 80 -6.14 10.17 3.14
C THR A 80 -5.27 8.96 2.86
N LEU A 81 -4.23 8.75 3.67
CA LEU A 81 -3.29 7.63 3.55
C LEU A 81 -3.58 6.58 4.62
N HIS A 82 -3.39 5.31 4.30
CA HIS A 82 -3.25 4.27 5.33
C HIS A 82 -1.82 4.30 5.88
N TRP A 83 -1.64 3.71 7.06
CA TRP A 83 -0.39 3.73 7.80
C TRP A 83 -0.42 2.65 8.87
N VAL A 84 0.74 2.29 9.40
CA VAL A 84 0.89 1.43 10.58
C VAL A 84 1.97 1.98 11.51
N SER A 85 1.85 1.72 12.81
CA SER A 85 2.87 2.12 13.81
C SER A 85 4.12 1.25 13.66
N ALA A 86 5.31 1.84 13.56
CA ALA A 86 6.53 1.09 13.32
C ALA A 86 6.89 0.13 14.46
N ASP A 87 6.66 0.54 15.71
CA ASP A 87 6.96 -0.24 16.92
C ASP A 87 5.94 -1.35 17.23
N ARG A 88 4.72 -1.27 16.68
CA ARG A 88 3.62 -2.22 16.93
C ARG A 88 3.18 -3.00 15.70
N ALA A 89 3.64 -2.63 14.52
CA ALA A 89 3.36 -3.38 13.32
C ALA A 89 3.98 -4.77 13.44
N ILE A 90 3.29 -5.75 12.88
CA ILE A 90 3.78 -7.12 12.77
C ILE A 90 4.13 -7.41 11.30
N ASP A 91 5.05 -8.33 11.11
CA ASP A 91 5.50 -8.73 9.77
C ASP A 91 4.55 -9.77 9.17
N ALA A 92 4.33 -9.64 7.86
CA ALA A 92 3.61 -10.61 7.05
C ALA A 92 4.25 -10.80 5.69
N GLU A 93 4.07 -11.99 5.13
CA GLU A 93 4.23 -12.25 3.70
C GLU A 93 2.94 -11.84 2.98
N VAL A 94 3.06 -11.10 1.89
CA VAL A 94 1.91 -10.70 1.06
C VAL A 94 2.13 -11.20 -0.36
N ARG A 95 1.22 -12.05 -0.83
CA ARG A 95 1.21 -12.61 -2.18
C ARG A 95 0.27 -11.80 -3.06
N LEU A 96 0.85 -11.03 -3.98
CA LEU A 96 0.13 -10.21 -4.94
C LEU A 96 -0.07 -11.02 -6.22
N TYR A 97 -1.29 -11.53 -6.40
CA TYR A 97 -1.67 -12.21 -7.63
C TYR A 97 -2.07 -11.20 -8.72
N ASP A 98 -1.79 -11.56 -9.97
CA ASP A 98 -2.28 -10.96 -11.21
C ASP A 98 -2.77 -12.09 -12.16
N HIS A 99 -3.19 -11.73 -13.38
CA HIS A 99 -3.59 -12.68 -14.40
C HIS A 99 -2.49 -13.70 -14.67
N LEU A 100 -2.84 -15.00 -14.72
CA LEU A 100 -1.91 -16.09 -15.02
C LEU A 100 -1.33 -16.03 -16.44
N PHE A 101 -2.09 -15.46 -17.37
CA PHE A 101 -1.71 -15.33 -18.77
C PHE A 101 -1.66 -13.87 -19.19
N THR A 102 -0.74 -13.54 -20.09
CA THR A 102 -0.57 -12.19 -20.66
C THR A 102 -1.58 -11.89 -21.76
N LYS A 103 -2.17 -12.93 -22.37
CA LYS A 103 -3.21 -12.83 -23.40
C LYS A 103 -4.58 -13.23 -22.87
N GLU A 104 -5.61 -12.62 -23.43
CA GLU A 104 -7.01 -12.96 -23.14
C GLU A 104 -7.34 -14.40 -23.58
N ASN A 105 -6.82 -14.82 -24.73
CA ASN A 105 -6.82 -16.22 -25.17
C ASN A 105 -5.43 -16.84 -24.94
N PRO A 106 -5.26 -17.75 -23.95
CA PRO A 106 -3.99 -18.42 -23.69
C PRO A 106 -3.47 -19.25 -24.87
N ASP A 107 -4.36 -19.77 -25.72
CA ASP A 107 -4.02 -20.59 -26.89
C ASP A 107 -3.64 -19.77 -28.13
N ASP A 108 -3.69 -18.44 -28.06
CA ASP A 108 -3.19 -17.57 -29.13
C ASP A 108 -1.65 -17.57 -29.13
N VAL A 109 -1.05 -18.58 -29.74
CA VAL A 109 0.40 -18.79 -29.81
C VAL A 109 0.84 -19.04 -31.25
N THR A 110 2.10 -18.73 -31.54
CA THR A 110 2.71 -19.07 -32.84
C THR A 110 2.80 -20.57 -33.03
N GLU A 111 2.74 -21.04 -34.28
CA GLU A 111 2.88 -22.46 -34.62
C GLU A 111 4.13 -23.09 -33.98
N GLY A 112 3.97 -24.26 -33.35
CA GLY A 112 5.04 -24.95 -32.63
C GLY A 112 5.19 -24.58 -31.15
N TYR A 113 4.40 -23.64 -30.62
CA TYR A 113 4.36 -23.30 -29.20
C TYR A 113 3.03 -23.76 -28.55
N ASP A 114 3.02 -23.87 -27.22
CA ASP A 114 1.82 -24.14 -26.42
C ASP A 114 1.41 -22.93 -25.57
N PHE A 115 0.26 -23.01 -24.91
CA PHE A 115 -0.30 -21.93 -24.08
C PHE A 115 0.66 -21.40 -22.99
N LYS A 116 1.69 -22.18 -22.61
CA LYS A 116 2.67 -21.74 -21.60
C LYS A 116 3.54 -20.60 -22.11
N ALA A 117 3.67 -20.44 -23.43
CA ALA A 117 4.32 -19.28 -24.04
C ALA A 117 3.65 -17.96 -23.64
N ASN A 118 2.38 -18.00 -23.24
CA ASN A 118 1.62 -16.83 -22.79
C ASN A 118 1.53 -16.72 -21.25
N LEU A 119 2.25 -17.54 -20.47
CA LEU A 119 2.29 -17.38 -19.00
C LEU A 119 2.83 -16.00 -18.62
N ASN A 120 2.16 -15.37 -17.66
CA ASN A 120 2.58 -14.11 -17.09
C ASN A 120 3.64 -14.37 -16.00
N PRO A 121 4.91 -13.96 -16.22
CA PRO A 121 5.94 -14.10 -15.20
C PRO A 121 5.63 -13.29 -13.94
N ASP A 122 4.83 -12.22 -14.08
CA ASP A 122 4.41 -11.33 -12.99
C ASP A 122 3.03 -11.74 -12.41
N SER A 123 2.57 -12.97 -12.66
CA SER A 123 1.28 -13.47 -12.13
C SER A 123 1.26 -13.64 -10.61
N LEU A 124 2.44 -13.69 -9.99
CA LEU A 124 2.62 -13.72 -8.54
C LEU A 124 3.88 -12.95 -8.15
N GLU A 125 3.68 -11.90 -7.38
CA GLU A 125 4.75 -11.20 -6.66
C GLU A 125 4.63 -11.51 -5.16
N ILE A 126 5.72 -11.94 -4.53
CA ILE A 126 5.76 -12.23 -3.10
C ILE A 126 6.54 -11.13 -2.40
N LEU A 127 5.84 -10.35 -1.58
CA LEU A 127 6.42 -9.33 -0.73
C LEU A 127 6.66 -9.91 0.66
N GLN A 128 7.89 -9.75 1.15
CA GLN A 128 8.30 -10.18 2.49
C GLN A 128 8.37 -8.97 3.43
N ASN A 129 8.22 -9.20 4.73
CA ASN A 129 8.32 -8.18 5.77
C ASN A 129 7.36 -6.99 5.57
N CYS A 130 6.19 -7.24 4.97
CA CYS A 130 5.13 -6.24 4.90
C CYS A 130 4.63 -5.94 6.31
N LYS A 131 4.45 -4.65 6.61
CA LYS A 131 4.03 -4.18 7.93
C LYS A 131 2.51 -4.11 7.99
N ILE A 132 1.90 -4.86 8.90
CA ILE A 132 0.45 -4.88 9.12
C ILE A 132 0.11 -4.51 10.56
N GLU A 133 -1.14 -4.10 10.79
CA GLU A 133 -1.63 -3.73 12.12
C GLU A 133 -1.68 -4.94 13.09
N PRO A 134 -1.42 -4.73 14.40
CA PRO A 134 -1.34 -5.82 15.37
C PRO A 134 -2.67 -6.56 15.59
N SER A 135 -3.82 -5.96 15.26
CA SER A 135 -5.11 -6.64 15.33
C SER A 135 -5.22 -7.86 14.42
N LEU A 136 -4.34 -7.99 13.44
CA LEU A 136 -4.30 -9.12 12.52
C LEU A 136 -3.41 -10.28 13.01
N GLU A 137 -2.76 -10.15 14.18
CA GLU A 137 -1.85 -11.17 14.73
C GLU A 137 -2.49 -12.56 14.82
N ASN A 138 -3.78 -12.61 15.14
CA ASN A 138 -4.54 -13.85 15.34
C ASN A 138 -5.53 -14.12 14.19
N ALA A 139 -5.32 -13.51 13.02
CA ALA A 139 -6.15 -13.74 11.85
C ALA A 139 -6.08 -15.23 11.45
N LYS A 140 -7.25 -15.82 11.19
CA LYS A 140 -7.35 -17.26 10.88
C LYS A 140 -7.30 -17.49 9.38
N ALA A 141 -6.79 -18.65 8.98
CA ALA A 141 -6.82 -19.09 7.59
C ALA A 141 -8.19 -18.87 6.96
N LEU A 142 -8.19 -18.34 5.73
CA LEU A 142 -9.37 -17.99 4.92
C LEU A 142 -10.21 -16.80 5.44
N GLU A 143 -9.86 -16.17 6.56
CA GLU A 143 -10.47 -14.88 6.93
C GLU A 143 -10.13 -13.82 5.88
N ARG A 144 -11.06 -12.89 5.68
CA ARG A 144 -11.01 -11.90 4.59
C ARG A 144 -10.99 -10.50 5.16
N PHE A 145 -10.14 -9.67 4.57
CA PHE A 145 -9.94 -8.29 4.99
C PHE A 145 -9.89 -7.39 3.77
N GLN A 146 -10.34 -6.16 3.94
CA GLN A 146 -9.97 -5.09 3.02
C GLN A 146 -8.74 -4.40 3.62
N PHE A 147 -7.61 -4.48 2.94
CA PHE A 147 -6.48 -3.61 3.24
C PHE A 147 -6.79 -2.26 2.59
N GLU A 148 -6.95 -1.25 3.43
CA GLU A 148 -7.37 0.09 3.02
C GLU A 148 -6.51 0.59 1.85
N ARG A 149 -7.18 1.11 0.81
CA ARG A 149 -6.58 1.59 -0.45
C ARG A 149 -5.86 0.56 -1.33
N LEU A 150 -5.48 -0.61 -0.81
CA LEU A 150 -4.71 -1.62 -1.55
C LEU A 150 -5.62 -2.63 -2.26
N GLY A 151 -6.56 -3.25 -1.56
CA GLY A 151 -7.29 -4.39 -2.10
C GLY A 151 -8.05 -5.20 -1.06
N TYR A 152 -8.69 -6.27 -1.53
CA TYR A 152 -9.21 -7.32 -0.67
C TYR A 152 -8.19 -8.45 -0.60
N PHE A 153 -7.98 -8.95 0.61
CA PHE A 153 -7.02 -9.97 0.94
C PHE A 153 -7.69 -11.09 1.74
N CYS A 154 -7.16 -12.30 1.64
CA CYS A 154 -7.48 -13.38 2.58
C CYS A 154 -6.22 -13.96 3.20
N VAL A 155 -6.36 -14.52 4.40
CA VAL A 155 -5.27 -15.26 5.05
C VAL A 155 -5.06 -16.58 4.31
N ASP A 156 -3.85 -16.83 3.85
CA ASP A 156 -3.49 -18.07 3.15
C ASP A 156 -3.50 -19.26 4.15
N PRO A 157 -3.98 -20.45 3.75
CA PRO A 157 -3.91 -21.66 4.57
C PRO A 157 -2.51 -22.07 5.03
N ASP A 158 -1.46 -21.65 4.32
CA ASP A 158 -0.05 -21.87 4.67
C ASP A 158 0.40 -21.02 5.88
N THR A 159 -0.46 -20.14 6.40
CA THR A 159 -0.15 -19.38 7.61
C THR A 159 0.11 -20.29 8.80
N THR A 160 1.13 -19.97 9.59
CA THR A 160 1.46 -20.67 10.83
C THR A 160 1.62 -19.70 11.98
N LYS A 161 1.70 -20.22 13.21
CA LYS A 161 2.11 -19.41 14.36
C LYS A 161 3.47 -18.78 14.07
N GLY A 162 3.53 -17.44 14.03
CA GLY A 162 4.74 -16.68 13.70
C GLY A 162 4.99 -16.41 12.21
N LYS A 163 4.13 -16.90 11.30
CA LYS A 163 4.19 -16.58 9.87
C LYS A 163 2.78 -16.27 9.35
N LEU A 164 2.46 -14.99 9.26
CA LEU A 164 1.22 -14.51 8.63
C LEU A 164 1.44 -14.37 7.13
N ILE A 165 0.50 -14.91 6.35
CA ILE A 165 0.53 -14.88 4.89
C ILE A 165 -0.83 -14.39 4.39
N PHE A 166 -0.82 -13.35 3.55
CA PHE A 166 -2.01 -12.80 2.94
C PHE A 166 -1.95 -12.87 1.42
N ASN A 167 -3.02 -13.36 0.82
CA ASN A 167 -3.19 -13.37 -0.64
C ASN A 167 -4.07 -12.21 -1.04
N ARG A 168 -3.64 -11.41 -2.02
CA ARG A 168 -4.51 -10.41 -2.63
C ARG A 168 -5.55 -11.12 -3.50
N THR A 169 -6.80 -11.10 -3.04
CA THR A 169 -7.95 -11.64 -3.78
C THR A 169 -8.27 -10.78 -5.00
N VAL A 170 -8.32 -9.46 -4.83
CA VAL A 170 -8.59 -8.51 -5.91
C VAL A 170 -8.15 -7.10 -5.52
N THR A 171 -7.66 -6.33 -6.49
CA THR A 171 -7.33 -4.91 -6.30
C THR A 171 -8.59 -4.06 -6.14
N LEU A 172 -8.49 -2.93 -5.44
CA LEU A 172 -9.53 -1.90 -5.55
C LEU A 172 -9.53 -1.29 -6.95
N ARG A 173 -10.65 -0.64 -7.32
CA ARG A 173 -10.72 0.11 -8.58
C ARG A 173 -9.82 1.34 -8.49
N ASP A 174 -8.61 1.25 -9.04
CA ASP A 174 -7.68 2.37 -9.09
C ASP A 174 -7.72 3.09 -10.45
N GLN A 175 -8.14 4.37 -10.44
CA GLN A 175 -8.11 5.23 -11.62
C GLN A 175 -6.74 5.89 -11.84
N TRP A 176 -5.93 6.07 -10.79
CA TRP A 176 -4.62 6.71 -10.86
C TRP A 176 -3.56 5.77 -11.45
N ALA A 177 -3.52 4.50 -11.01
CA ALA A 177 -2.65 3.49 -11.62
C ALA A 177 -2.91 3.35 -13.13
N LYS A 178 -4.16 3.50 -13.58
CA LYS A 178 -4.49 3.54 -15.02
C LYS A 178 -3.87 4.74 -15.73
N ILE A 179 -3.87 5.92 -15.11
CA ILE A 179 -3.24 7.13 -15.66
C ILE A 179 -1.70 6.98 -15.71
N GLN A 180 -1.07 6.37 -14.69
CA GLN A 180 0.37 6.10 -14.70
C GLN A 180 0.75 5.07 -15.77
N LYS A 181 0.04 3.94 -15.88
CA LYS A 181 0.27 2.95 -16.94
C LYS A 181 0.10 3.55 -18.35
N ALA A 182 -0.81 4.50 -18.53
CA ALA A 182 -0.98 5.20 -19.80
C ALA A 182 0.20 6.13 -20.14
N LYS A 183 0.84 6.76 -19.13
CA LYS A 183 2.00 7.63 -19.32
C LYS A 183 3.31 6.86 -19.52
N ASN A 184 3.47 5.69 -18.91
CA ASN A 184 4.68 4.87 -19.09
C ASN A 184 4.67 4.10 -20.44
N LYS A 185 3.54 4.09 -21.15
CA LYS A 185 3.41 3.51 -22.49
C LYS A 185 3.56 4.54 -23.63
N SER A 186 3.80 5.82 -23.31
CA SER A 186 4.04 6.91 -24.27
C SER A 186 5.48 7.38 -24.19
#